data_AF-A0A8T2DAQ6-F1
#
_entry.id   AF-A0A8T2DAQ6-F1
#
_cell.length_a   1.000
_cell.length_b   1.000
_cell.length_c   1.000
_cell.angle_alpha   90.00
_cell.angle_beta   90.00
_cell.angle_gamma   90.00
#
_symmetry.space_group_name_H-M   'P 1'
#
loop_
_entity.id
_entity.type
_entity.pdbx_description
1 polymer ?
#
loop_
_entity_poly.entity_id
_entity_poly.type
_entity_poly.pdbx_seq_one_letter_code
_entity_poly.pdbx_strand_id
1 'polypeptide(L)'
;MAGNGNESTGGDFSFSAAAARDALPRITTEKGGKSPGPADVCQDDIAPRVNFQTIDELHSLQKKRSAPTTPLRDGSASGVSGTSGPTTPVSSETMLQSVSASLASLTRETGPKLIRGDPTSAAKVAHVPVTPTSLPAADVSDSGLKFTHILHNLSPAELYEQAIKFEKGSFVTSTGALATLSGAKTGRSPKDKRVVKDDTTEAELWWGKGSPNIEMDEKTFLVNRERAVDYLNSLDKVFVNDQYLNWDPENRIKVRIVSARAYHSLFMHNMCIRPTPEELENFGTPDFTIYNAGKFPCNRFTHYMTSSTSVDINLGRREMVILGTQYAGEMKKGLFGVMHYLMPKRKILSLHSGCNMGKDGDVALFFGLSGTGKTTLSTDHNRYLIGDDEHCWSEAGVSNIEGGCYAKCIDLSRDKEPDIWNAIKFGTVLENVVFDEHTREVDYTDKSVTENTRAAYPIEYIPNSKIPCVGPHPKNVILLACDAFGVLPPISKLNLAQTMYHFISGYTALVSPGLVRFGFLVIDS
;
A
#
# COMPACT_ATOMS: atom_id res chain seq x y z
N MET A 1 -53.01 -17.93 45.87
CA MET A 1 -53.27 -17.88 44.41
C MET A 1 -51.95 -17.54 43.74
N ALA A 2 -51.67 -18.24 42.64
CA ALA A 2 -50.43 -18.33 41.85
C ALA A 2 -49.53 -17.07 41.82
N GLY A 3 -48.20 -17.14 41.80
CA GLY A 3 -47.29 -18.28 41.59
C GLY A 3 -46.24 -17.92 40.53
N ASN A 4 -44.96 -17.85 40.97
CA ASN A 4 -43.67 -18.03 40.26
C ASN A 4 -43.35 -17.10 39.06
N GLY A 5 -42.19 -16.44 38.94
CA GLY A 5 -40.85 -16.72 39.46
C GLY A 5 -40.07 -17.64 38.49
N ASN A 6 -39.10 -17.12 37.73
CA ASN A 6 -37.66 -17.35 37.94
C ASN A 6 -36.80 -16.97 36.71
N GLU A 7 -35.51 -16.77 37.00
CA GLU A 7 -34.38 -16.26 36.23
C GLU A 7 -33.85 -17.12 35.06
N SER A 8 -33.00 -16.46 34.26
CA SER A 8 -31.79 -16.94 33.57
C SER A 8 -31.94 -17.73 32.26
N THR A 9 -31.24 -17.30 31.21
CA THR A 9 -29.95 -17.85 30.74
C THR A 9 -29.57 -17.22 29.39
N GLY A 10 -28.27 -17.04 29.15
CA GLY A 10 -27.73 -16.65 27.85
C GLY A 10 -27.90 -17.72 26.79
N GLY A 11 -27.87 -17.31 25.52
CA GLY A 11 -27.93 -18.20 24.38
C GLY A 11 -27.55 -17.49 23.08
N ASP A 12 -26.63 -18.11 22.36
CA ASP A 12 -26.03 -17.77 21.08
C ASP A 12 -26.96 -17.16 20.02
N PHE A 13 -26.46 -16.16 19.30
CA PHE A 13 -27.08 -15.69 18.06
C PHE A 13 -26.69 -16.63 16.90
N SER A 14 -27.54 -17.62 16.64
CA SER A 14 -27.54 -18.39 15.39
C SER A 14 -28.35 -17.65 14.31
N PHE A 15 -27.78 -17.47 13.11
CA PHE A 15 -28.50 -16.94 11.95
C PHE A 15 -29.20 -18.06 11.16
N SER A 16 -30.52 -17.98 10.98
CA SER A 16 -31.17 -18.58 9.79
C SER A 16 -32.51 -17.91 9.43
N ALA A 17 -32.76 -17.91 8.12
CA ALA A 17 -34.01 -17.70 7.38
C ALA A 17 -34.54 -16.26 7.15
N ALA A 18 -34.05 -15.69 6.05
CA ALA A 18 -34.84 -15.19 4.91
C ALA A 18 -36.09 -14.32 5.18
N ALA A 19 -35.93 -13.01 4.98
CA ALA A 19 -37.01 -12.12 4.57
C ALA A 19 -36.68 -11.52 3.19
N ALA A 20 -37.66 -11.60 2.28
CA ALA A 20 -37.58 -11.24 0.88
C ALA A 20 -37.09 -9.80 0.66
N ARG A 21 -36.13 -9.62 -0.25
CA ARG A 21 -35.69 -8.31 -0.73
C ARG A 21 -36.46 -7.97 -2.01
N ASP A 22 -37.20 -6.87 -1.96
CA ASP A 22 -37.73 -6.21 -3.16
C ASP A 22 -36.58 -5.88 -4.11
N ALA A 23 -36.67 -6.42 -5.33
CA ALA A 23 -35.66 -6.26 -6.36
C ALA A 23 -35.72 -4.86 -6.97
N LEU A 24 -34.59 -4.15 -6.97
CA LEU A 24 -34.40 -2.94 -7.78
C LEU A 24 -34.54 -3.28 -9.28
N PRO A 25 -35.13 -2.39 -10.10
CA PRO A 25 -35.41 -2.69 -11.50
C PRO A 25 -34.12 -2.88 -12.31
N ARG A 26 -34.06 -4.00 -13.05
CA ARG A 26 -32.97 -4.30 -14.00
C ARG A 26 -33.05 -3.35 -15.19
N ILE A 27 -31.95 -2.63 -15.45
CA ILE A 27 -31.77 -1.84 -16.67
C ILE A 27 -31.43 -2.80 -17.81
N THR A 28 -32.32 -2.91 -18.80
CA THR A 28 -32.07 -3.61 -20.07
C THR A 28 -31.51 -2.64 -21.10
N THR A 29 -30.28 -2.87 -21.58
CA THR A 29 -29.70 -2.17 -22.73
C THR A 29 -29.75 -3.05 -23.98
N GLU A 30 -30.34 -2.55 -25.07
CA GLU A 30 -30.38 -3.23 -26.36
C GLU A 30 -29.00 -3.34 -27.00
N LYS A 31 -28.72 -4.50 -27.63
CA LYS A 31 -27.50 -4.73 -28.40
C LYS A 31 -27.68 -4.22 -29.83
N GLY A 32 -27.11 -3.05 -30.13
CA GLY A 32 -27.00 -2.55 -31.50
C GLY A 32 -25.76 -1.67 -31.68
N GLY A 33 -24.73 -2.20 -32.35
CA GLY A 33 -23.56 -1.44 -32.80
C GLY A 33 -22.22 -2.14 -32.54
N LYS A 34 -21.37 -2.22 -33.58
CA LYS A 34 -20.01 -2.79 -33.52
C LYS A 34 -19.19 -2.12 -32.40
N SER A 35 -18.83 -2.90 -31.39
CA SER A 35 -17.99 -2.47 -30.27
C SER A 35 -16.52 -2.36 -30.70
N PRO A 36 -15.78 -1.31 -30.29
CA PRO A 36 -14.32 -1.31 -30.37
C PRO A 36 -13.74 -2.45 -29.52
N GLY A 37 -12.58 -2.98 -29.92
CA GLY A 37 -11.90 -4.10 -29.24
C GLY A 37 -11.46 -3.80 -27.80
N PRO A 38 -11.16 -4.82 -26.99
CA PRO A 38 -11.06 -4.75 -25.52
C PRO A 38 -9.70 -4.23 -24.98
N ALA A 39 -9.09 -3.22 -25.61
CA ALA A 39 -7.78 -2.72 -25.19
C ALA A 39 -7.83 -1.54 -24.20
N ASP A 40 -8.94 -0.80 -24.09
CA ASP A 40 -8.96 0.50 -23.41
C ASP A 40 -9.95 0.59 -22.25
N VAL A 41 -9.87 -0.34 -21.28
CA VAL A 41 -10.42 -0.07 -19.94
C VAL A 41 -9.28 0.55 -19.13
N CYS A 42 -9.37 1.86 -18.91
CA CYS A 42 -8.39 2.60 -18.13
C CYS A 42 -8.32 2.04 -16.70
N GLN A 43 -7.13 1.65 -16.29
CA GLN A 43 -6.83 1.12 -14.96
C GLN A 43 -5.65 1.93 -14.43
N ASP A 44 -5.81 2.55 -13.27
CA ASP A 44 -4.79 3.40 -12.63
C ASP A 44 -3.40 2.77 -12.56
N ASP A 45 -2.33 3.55 -12.73
CA ASP A 45 -0.95 3.11 -12.44
C ASP A 45 -0.45 1.83 -13.13
N ILE A 46 -1.03 1.41 -14.26
CA ILE A 46 -0.38 0.40 -15.12
C ILE A 46 0.78 1.09 -15.83
N ALA A 47 2.00 0.63 -15.56
CA ALA A 47 3.16 0.97 -16.35
C ALA A 47 3.54 -0.24 -17.23
N PRO A 48 4.03 -0.02 -18.47
CA PRO A 48 4.62 -1.09 -19.27
C PRO A 48 5.70 -1.83 -18.46
N ARG A 49 5.83 -3.14 -18.68
CA ARG A 49 6.96 -3.87 -18.13
C ARG A 49 8.23 -3.33 -18.77
N VAL A 50 9.22 -3.05 -17.92
CA VAL A 50 10.51 -2.59 -18.40
C VAL A 50 11.41 -3.81 -18.59
N ASN A 51 11.92 -3.99 -19.81
CA ASN A 51 12.73 -5.15 -20.17
C ASN A 51 14.20 -4.85 -19.85
N PHE A 52 14.68 -5.39 -18.73
CA PHE A 52 16.11 -5.38 -18.36
C PHE A 52 16.60 -6.82 -18.26
N GLN A 53 17.86 -7.06 -18.64
CA GLN A 53 18.48 -8.37 -18.56
C GLN A 53 18.89 -8.70 -17.12
N THR A 54 19.22 -7.69 -16.30
CA THR A 54 19.63 -7.88 -14.90
C THR A 54 19.10 -6.79 -13.96
N ILE A 55 19.06 -7.08 -12.65
CA ILE A 55 18.78 -6.08 -11.60
C ILE A 55 19.86 -5.00 -11.58
N ASP A 56 21.11 -5.35 -11.87
CA ASP A 56 22.23 -4.41 -11.89
C ASP A 56 22.12 -3.39 -13.02
N GLU A 57 21.61 -3.81 -14.18
CA GLU A 57 21.29 -2.92 -15.29
C GLU A 57 20.20 -1.91 -14.87
N LEU A 58 19.11 -2.37 -14.27
CA LEU A 58 18.07 -1.49 -13.74
C LEU A 58 18.62 -0.50 -12.69
N HIS A 59 19.48 -0.97 -11.78
CA HIS A 59 20.10 -0.10 -10.77
C HIS A 59 21.07 0.92 -11.40
N SER A 60 21.67 0.60 -12.55
CA SER A 60 22.54 1.52 -13.26
C SER A 60 21.77 2.70 -13.85
N LEU A 61 20.50 2.51 -14.25
CA LEU A 61 19.66 3.55 -14.82
C LEU A 61 19.14 4.55 -13.78
N GLN A 62 18.99 4.12 -12.53
CA GLN A 62 18.58 5.00 -11.44
C GLN A 62 19.59 6.13 -11.19
N LYS A 63 20.86 5.93 -11.57
CA LYS A 63 21.96 6.86 -11.33
C LYS A 63 22.45 7.43 -12.65
N LYS A 64 22.33 8.75 -12.84
CA LYS A 64 23.05 9.43 -13.91
C LYS A 64 24.51 9.59 -13.53
N ARG A 65 25.41 9.19 -14.43
CA ARG A 65 26.85 9.47 -14.28
C ARG A 65 27.04 10.98 -14.31
N SER A 66 27.52 11.53 -13.20
CA SER A 66 27.91 12.93 -13.12
C SER A 66 29.08 13.21 -14.07
N ALA A 67 29.16 14.43 -14.58
CA ALA A 67 30.39 14.89 -15.23
C ALA A 67 31.55 14.77 -14.22
N PRO A 68 32.74 14.32 -14.62
CA PRO A 68 33.85 14.15 -13.70
C PRO A 68 34.21 15.50 -13.06
N THR A 69 33.95 15.63 -11.76
CA THR A 69 34.28 16.83 -10.97
C THR A 69 35.69 16.78 -10.41
N THR A 70 36.39 15.64 -10.54
CA THR A 70 37.80 15.52 -10.19
C THR A 70 38.66 16.10 -11.31
N PRO A 71 39.49 17.13 -11.06
CA PRO A 71 40.50 17.55 -12.02
C PRO A 71 41.40 16.36 -12.34
N LEU A 72 41.56 16.02 -13.62
CA LEU A 72 42.56 15.05 -14.04
C LEU A 72 43.94 15.59 -13.66
N ARG A 73 44.49 15.08 -12.56
CA ARG A 73 45.89 15.29 -12.21
C ARG A 73 46.71 14.33 -13.08
N ASP A 74 47.40 14.90 -14.05
CA ASP A 74 48.45 14.20 -14.81
C ASP A 74 49.52 13.64 -13.85
N GLY A 75 49.84 12.36 -14.04
CA GLY A 75 51.17 11.77 -13.80
C GLY A 75 51.61 11.54 -12.34
N SER A 76 51.69 10.28 -11.93
CA SER A 76 52.97 9.56 -11.72
C SER A 76 52.78 8.30 -10.85
N ALA A 77 53.47 7.24 -11.26
CA ALA A 77 53.49 5.93 -10.63
C ALA A 77 54.23 5.92 -9.29
N SER A 78 53.75 5.11 -8.35
CA SER A 78 54.59 4.23 -7.51
C SER A 78 53.69 3.25 -6.76
N GLY A 79 54.01 1.96 -6.85
CA GLY A 79 53.27 0.90 -6.16
C GLY A 79 53.71 0.74 -4.70
N VAL A 80 53.03 -0.16 -3.99
CA VAL A 80 53.58 -1.09 -2.98
C VAL A 80 52.48 -2.10 -2.61
N SER A 81 52.93 -3.33 -2.39
CA SER A 81 52.23 -4.60 -2.16
C SER A 81 51.97 -4.95 -0.69
N GLY A 82 51.02 -5.87 -0.45
CA GLY A 82 50.94 -6.79 0.70
C GLY A 82 49.89 -6.43 1.75
N THR A 83 49.22 -7.33 2.49
CA THR A 83 49.17 -8.80 2.65
C THR A 83 47.92 -9.16 3.48
N SER A 84 47.50 -10.43 3.46
CA SER A 84 46.32 -11.04 4.09
C SER A 84 46.51 -11.59 5.52
N GLY A 85 45.45 -11.68 6.35
CA GLY A 85 45.28 -12.68 7.45
C GLY A 85 44.53 -12.22 8.72
N PRO A 86 44.08 -13.12 9.65
CA PRO A 86 42.66 -13.51 9.77
C PRO A 86 41.99 -13.47 11.19
N THR A 87 40.63 -13.56 11.20
CA THR A 87 39.66 -14.20 12.15
C THR A 87 39.62 -13.93 13.67
N THR A 88 38.42 -13.65 14.23
CA THR A 88 37.57 -14.57 15.07
C THR A 88 36.26 -13.91 15.56
N PRO A 89 35.20 -14.68 15.90
CA PRO A 89 33.84 -14.18 16.14
C PRO A 89 33.44 -14.12 17.62
N VAL A 90 32.49 -13.24 17.96
CA VAL A 90 31.88 -13.12 19.30
C VAL A 90 30.44 -13.65 19.25
N SER A 91 30.10 -14.51 20.20
CA SER A 91 28.79 -15.13 20.40
C SER A 91 27.77 -14.17 21.01
N SER A 92 26.49 -14.39 20.71
CA SER A 92 25.38 -14.09 21.63
C SER A 92 24.12 -14.82 21.18
N GLU A 93 23.74 -15.83 21.97
CA GLU A 93 22.44 -16.49 21.94
C GLU A 93 21.37 -15.52 22.47
N THR A 94 20.25 -15.36 21.76
CA THR A 94 18.92 -15.22 22.43
C THR A 94 17.77 -15.56 21.46
N MET A 95 17.11 -16.68 21.78
CA MET A 95 15.68 -17.04 21.66
C MET A 95 14.94 -16.93 20.30
N LEU A 96 14.52 -18.11 19.81
CA LEU A 96 13.96 -18.43 18.49
C LEU A 96 12.44 -18.64 18.54
N GLN A 97 11.67 -18.00 17.65
CA GLN A 97 10.30 -18.41 17.26
C GLN A 97 10.12 -18.19 15.75
N SER A 98 9.50 -19.14 15.04
CA SER A 98 9.29 -19.07 13.58
C SER A 98 8.16 -18.09 13.21
N VAL A 99 8.29 -17.40 12.07
CA VAL A 99 7.35 -16.36 11.61
C VAL A 99 5.94 -16.92 11.44
N SER A 100 5.80 -18.20 11.07
CA SER A 100 4.49 -18.87 10.94
C SER A 100 3.78 -19.06 12.28
N ALA A 101 4.52 -19.39 13.35
CA ALA A 101 3.96 -19.53 14.70
C ALA A 101 3.63 -18.18 15.33
N SER A 102 4.46 -17.15 15.11
CA SER A 102 4.23 -15.79 15.59
C SER A 102 3.09 -15.05 14.86
N LEU A 103 2.79 -15.42 13.61
CA LEU A 103 1.70 -14.84 12.82
C LEU A 103 0.37 -15.61 12.92
N ALA A 104 0.40 -16.92 13.24
CA ALA A 104 -0.80 -17.75 13.35
C ALA A 104 -1.38 -17.88 14.77
N SER A 105 -0.78 -17.27 15.80
CA SER A 105 -1.15 -17.50 17.21
C SER A 105 -1.23 -16.22 18.06
N LEU A 106 -2.04 -15.23 17.67
CA LEU A 106 -2.34 -14.09 18.57
C LEU A 106 -3.80 -13.63 18.45
N THR A 107 -4.72 -14.38 19.06
CA THR A 107 -5.78 -13.75 19.86
C THR A 107 -5.11 -13.29 21.15
N ARG A 108 -4.61 -12.05 21.18
CA ARG A 108 -3.99 -11.47 22.36
C ARG A 108 -4.86 -10.32 22.85
N GLU A 109 -5.16 -10.31 24.15
CA GLU A 109 -5.89 -9.22 24.81
C GLU A 109 -5.09 -7.91 24.85
N THR A 110 -3.77 -7.95 24.56
CA THR A 110 -2.87 -6.78 24.48
C THR A 110 -1.82 -6.96 23.35
N GLY A 111 -1.52 -5.90 22.61
CA GLY A 111 -0.57 -5.83 21.49
C GLY A 111 0.92 -5.85 21.85
N PRO A 112 1.82 -5.82 20.84
CA PRO A 112 3.28 -5.91 21.04
C PRO A 112 3.88 -4.64 21.66
N LYS A 113 4.76 -4.82 22.66
CA LYS A 113 5.45 -3.72 23.35
C LYS A 113 6.58 -3.12 22.50
N LEU A 114 6.72 -1.80 22.54
CA LEU A 114 7.86 -1.08 21.95
C LEU A 114 9.16 -1.51 22.66
N ILE A 115 10.08 -2.18 21.97
CA ILE A 115 11.44 -2.40 22.48
C ILE A 115 12.32 -1.27 21.96
N ARG A 116 12.54 -0.24 22.79
CA ARG A 116 13.65 0.69 22.58
C ARG A 116 14.92 0.01 23.08
N GLY A 117 15.87 -0.24 22.19
CA GLY A 117 17.22 -0.61 22.60
C GLY A 117 17.90 0.62 23.22
N ASP A 118 18.02 0.66 24.56
CA ASP A 118 18.85 1.64 25.25
C ASP A 118 20.05 0.90 25.90
N PRO A 119 21.30 1.19 25.52
CA PRO A 119 22.47 0.51 26.04
C PRO A 119 22.93 1.21 27.32
N THR A 120 22.29 0.97 28.47
CA THR A 120 22.89 1.14 29.81
C THR A 120 21.89 0.83 30.91
N SER A 121 21.83 -0.43 31.35
CA SER A 121 21.38 -0.77 32.70
C SER A 121 21.72 -2.22 33.01
N ALA A 122 22.90 -2.44 33.61
CA ALA A 122 23.20 -3.70 34.28
C ALA A 122 22.43 -3.74 35.60
N ALA A 123 21.32 -4.49 35.65
CA ALA A 123 20.62 -4.80 36.90
C ALA A 123 20.92 -6.25 37.32
N LYS A 124 21.37 -6.41 38.58
CA LYS A 124 21.74 -7.69 39.21
C LYS A 124 20.54 -8.64 39.26
N VAL A 125 20.71 -9.86 38.76
CA VAL A 125 19.70 -10.92 38.79
C VAL A 125 19.87 -11.76 40.08
N ALA A 126 18.78 -11.95 40.83
CA ALA A 126 18.70 -12.91 41.92
C ALA A 126 18.35 -14.30 41.37
N HIS A 127 19.08 -15.32 41.82
CA HIS A 127 18.94 -16.70 41.35
C HIS A 127 17.74 -17.39 42.04
N VAL A 128 16.77 -17.86 41.25
CA VAL A 128 15.76 -18.84 41.70
C VAL A 128 16.05 -20.15 40.95
N PRO A 129 16.15 -21.32 41.62
CA PRO A 129 16.40 -22.58 40.94
C PRO A 129 15.08 -23.14 40.36
N VAL A 130 15.04 -23.35 39.05
CA VAL A 130 13.94 -24.05 38.37
C VAL A 130 14.41 -25.43 37.94
N THR A 131 13.74 -26.46 38.43
CA THR A 131 13.95 -27.86 38.05
C THR A 131 13.44 -28.10 36.62
N PRO A 132 14.20 -28.75 35.71
CA PRO A 132 13.77 -28.91 34.33
C PRO A 132 12.79 -30.09 34.20
N THR A 133 11.54 -29.80 33.87
CA THR A 133 10.60 -30.80 33.33
C THR A 133 10.88 -30.95 31.85
N SER A 134 11.37 -32.12 31.42
CA SER A 134 11.68 -32.40 30.01
C SER A 134 10.40 -32.47 29.18
N LEU A 135 10.21 -31.51 28.28
CA LEU A 135 9.24 -31.62 27.18
C LEU A 135 9.83 -32.52 26.08
N PRO A 136 9.00 -33.33 25.40
CA PRO A 136 9.46 -34.16 24.30
C PRO A 136 10.03 -33.29 23.18
N ALA A 137 11.21 -33.67 22.68
CA ALA A 137 11.90 -32.97 21.62
C ALA A 137 11.00 -32.91 20.37
N ALA A 138 10.54 -31.71 20.02
CA ALA A 138 9.95 -31.46 18.72
C ALA A 138 11.02 -31.77 17.66
N ASP A 139 10.65 -32.53 16.63
CA ASP A 139 11.50 -32.82 15.48
C ASP A 139 11.79 -31.48 14.77
N VAL A 140 12.94 -30.87 15.08
CA VAL A 140 13.35 -29.59 14.50
C VAL A 140 13.83 -29.90 13.09
N SER A 141 13.04 -29.55 12.08
CA SER A 141 13.49 -29.59 10.70
C SER A 141 14.70 -28.66 10.54
N ASP A 142 15.63 -28.98 9.64
CA ASP A 142 16.82 -28.14 9.38
C ASP A 142 16.46 -26.69 9.00
N SER A 143 15.28 -26.49 8.39
CA SER A 143 14.72 -25.17 8.11
C SER A 143 14.35 -24.35 9.35
N GLY A 144 14.11 -24.99 10.50
CA GLY A 144 13.89 -24.35 11.79
C GLY A 144 15.17 -23.89 12.50
N LEU A 145 16.35 -24.23 11.96
CA LEU A 145 17.66 -23.87 12.54
C LEU A 145 18.10 -22.44 12.18
N LYS A 146 17.53 -21.83 11.12
CA LYS A 146 17.81 -20.44 10.75
C LYS A 146 16.83 -19.49 11.43
N PHE A 147 17.35 -18.60 12.28
CA PHE A 147 16.55 -17.54 12.89
C PHE A 147 16.30 -16.38 11.92
N THR A 148 15.06 -15.91 11.85
CA THR A 148 14.69 -14.65 11.19
C THR A 148 14.37 -13.60 12.25
N HIS A 149 15.09 -12.49 12.25
CA HIS A 149 14.79 -11.36 13.14
C HIS A 149 13.51 -10.64 12.70
N ILE A 150 12.56 -10.45 13.61
CA ILE A 150 11.33 -9.69 13.33
C ILE A 150 11.49 -8.27 13.87
N LEU A 151 11.45 -7.29 12.98
CA LEU A 151 11.63 -5.87 13.32
C LEU A 151 10.26 -5.17 13.27
N HIS A 152 9.69 -4.92 14.45
CA HIS A 152 8.35 -4.35 14.60
C HIS A 152 8.35 -2.83 14.64
N ASN A 153 7.46 -2.21 13.87
CA ASN A 153 7.10 -0.79 13.95
C ASN A 153 8.29 0.16 14.03
N LEU A 154 9.34 -0.12 13.24
CA LEU A 154 10.55 0.70 13.21
C LEU A 154 10.21 2.14 12.85
N SER A 155 10.96 3.07 13.45
CA SER A 155 10.90 4.48 13.08
C SER A 155 11.41 4.70 11.65
N PRO A 156 11.04 5.82 10.99
CA PRO A 156 11.60 6.17 9.69
C PRO A 156 13.14 6.18 9.67
N ALA A 157 13.80 6.66 10.74
CA ALA A 157 15.26 6.67 10.83
C ALA A 157 15.86 5.26 10.83
N GLU A 158 15.31 4.36 11.64
CA GLU A 158 15.75 2.95 11.65
C GLU A 158 15.49 2.31 10.28
N LEU A 159 14.36 2.58 9.63
CA LEU A 159 14.07 2.05 8.29
C LEU A 159 15.04 2.56 7.23
N TYR A 160 15.48 3.82 7.32
CA TYR A 160 16.54 4.36 6.47
C TYR A 160 17.87 3.62 6.68
N GLU A 161 18.28 3.40 7.93
CA GLU A 161 19.50 2.65 8.24
C GLU A 161 19.44 1.23 7.67
N GLN A 162 18.29 0.58 7.81
CA GLN A 162 18.07 -0.77 7.29
C GLN A 162 18.11 -0.80 5.76
N ALA A 163 17.46 0.16 5.09
CA ALA A 163 17.46 0.26 3.64
C ALA A 163 18.86 0.55 3.09
N ILE A 164 19.54 1.59 3.58
CA ILE A 164 20.84 2.02 3.06
C ILE A 164 21.92 0.95 3.28
N LYS A 165 21.89 0.27 4.43
CA LYS A 165 22.93 -0.71 4.79
C LYS A 165 22.73 -2.07 4.13
N PHE A 166 21.48 -2.50 3.92
CA PHE A 166 21.18 -3.88 3.53
C PHE A 166 20.43 -4.03 2.20
N GLU A 167 19.84 -2.96 1.68
CA GLU A 167 19.14 -2.98 0.40
C GLU A 167 19.97 -2.32 -0.69
N LYS A 168 20.62 -3.17 -1.51
CA LYS A 168 21.26 -2.70 -2.75
C LYS A 168 20.21 -1.94 -3.57
N GLY A 169 20.55 -0.74 -4.05
CA GLY A 169 19.64 0.11 -4.84
C GLY A 169 18.80 1.09 -4.02
N SER A 170 19.04 1.19 -2.71
CA SER A 170 18.47 2.25 -1.88
C SER A 170 19.49 3.38 -1.66
N PHE A 171 19.04 4.62 -1.83
CA PHE A 171 19.89 5.81 -1.74
C PHE A 171 19.17 6.95 -1.04
N VAL A 172 19.93 7.88 -0.47
CA VAL A 172 19.41 9.16 0.02
C VAL A 172 19.60 10.21 -1.07
N THR A 173 18.54 10.94 -1.40
CA THR A 173 18.59 12.05 -2.37
C THR A 173 19.06 13.34 -1.70
N SER A 174 19.32 14.39 -2.49
CA SER A 174 19.72 15.71 -1.98
C SER A 174 18.69 16.34 -1.02
N THR A 175 17.43 15.95 -1.11
CA THR A 175 16.35 16.38 -0.20
C THR A 175 16.24 15.55 1.08
N GLY A 176 17.02 14.47 1.20
CA GLY A 176 16.94 13.51 2.30
C GLY A 176 15.89 12.40 2.10
N ALA A 177 15.17 12.37 0.97
CA ALA A 177 14.22 11.30 0.67
C ALA A 177 14.95 9.97 0.35
N LEU A 178 14.31 8.84 0.64
CA LEU A 178 14.81 7.51 0.30
C LEU A 178 14.41 7.16 -1.13
N ALA A 179 15.36 7.14 -2.06
CA ALA A 179 15.15 6.67 -3.43
C ALA A 179 15.38 5.17 -3.55
N THR A 180 14.49 4.47 -4.26
CA THR A 180 14.55 3.02 -4.47
C THR A 180 13.88 2.62 -5.80
N LEU A 181 14.04 1.35 -6.18
CA LEU A 181 13.42 0.75 -7.36
C LEU A 181 12.46 -0.38 -6.97
N SER A 182 11.37 -0.49 -7.73
CA SER A 182 10.37 -1.55 -7.59
C SER A 182 10.63 -2.77 -8.48
N GLY A 183 11.81 -2.85 -9.09
CA GLY A 183 12.18 -3.94 -10.00
C GLY A 183 11.47 -3.84 -11.36
N ALA A 184 11.25 -4.99 -12.00
CA ALA A 184 10.68 -5.06 -13.35
C ALA A 184 9.23 -4.55 -13.46
N LYS A 185 8.51 -4.45 -12.34
CA LYS A 185 7.15 -3.90 -12.28
C LYS A 185 7.23 -2.50 -11.67
N THR A 186 7.03 -1.48 -12.49
CA THR A 186 7.04 -0.06 -12.11
C THR A 186 5.63 0.51 -11.95
N GLY A 187 4.65 -0.37 -11.86
CA GLY A 187 3.22 -0.09 -11.77
C GLY A 187 2.46 -1.35 -11.39
N ARG A 188 1.13 -1.23 -11.31
CA ARG A 188 0.25 -2.35 -10.94
C ARG A 188 0.32 -3.48 -11.95
N SER A 189 -0.02 -4.69 -11.49
CA SER A 189 -0.15 -5.90 -12.31
C SER A 189 -1.59 -6.45 -12.28
N PRO A 190 -2.60 -5.77 -12.87
CA PRO A 190 -4.00 -6.16 -12.71
C PRO A 190 -4.33 -7.57 -13.24
N LYS A 191 -3.64 -8.02 -14.29
CA LYS A 191 -3.78 -9.38 -14.83
C LYS A 191 -3.20 -10.47 -13.91
N ASP A 192 -2.39 -10.09 -12.93
CA ASP A 192 -1.77 -10.97 -11.94
C ASP A 192 -2.49 -10.90 -10.57
N LYS A 193 -3.54 -10.07 -10.42
CA LYS A 193 -4.40 -10.05 -9.23
C LYS A 193 -5.27 -11.31 -9.20
N ARG A 194 -5.42 -11.95 -8.04
CA ARG A 194 -6.31 -13.09 -7.82
C ARG A 194 -7.11 -12.92 -6.54
N VAL A 195 -8.35 -13.40 -6.54
CA VAL A 195 -9.23 -13.37 -5.36
C VAL A 195 -9.79 -14.77 -5.15
N VAL A 196 -9.70 -15.28 -3.93
CA VAL A 196 -10.26 -16.59 -3.59
C VAL A 196 -11.78 -16.57 -3.77
N LYS A 197 -12.27 -17.51 -4.56
CA LYS A 197 -13.70 -17.71 -4.80
C LYS A 197 -14.19 -18.84 -3.90
N ASP A 198 -14.86 -18.46 -2.81
CA ASP A 198 -15.54 -19.35 -1.87
C ASP A 198 -17.06 -19.09 -1.93
N ASP A 199 -17.85 -19.83 -1.15
CA ASP A 199 -19.31 -19.71 -1.16
C ASP A 199 -19.81 -18.28 -0.86
N THR A 200 -19.07 -17.52 -0.05
CA THR A 200 -19.43 -16.14 0.30
C THR A 200 -19.03 -15.18 -0.81
N THR A 201 -17.78 -15.26 -1.28
CA THR A 201 -17.26 -14.32 -2.30
C THR A 201 -17.84 -14.61 -3.68
N GLU A 202 -18.25 -15.84 -3.98
CA GLU A 202 -19.00 -16.18 -5.19
C GLU A 202 -20.30 -15.37 -5.30
N ALA A 203 -21.04 -15.25 -4.18
CA ALA A 203 -22.31 -14.54 -4.14
C ALA A 203 -22.14 -13.02 -4.08
N GLU A 204 -21.09 -12.52 -3.43
CA GLU A 204 -20.95 -11.10 -3.11
C GLU A 204 -20.07 -10.32 -4.10
N LEU A 205 -19.11 -10.95 -4.76
CA LEU A 205 -18.18 -10.26 -5.66
C LEU A 205 -18.65 -10.29 -7.12
N TRP A 206 -18.28 -9.25 -7.86
CA TRP A 206 -18.44 -9.24 -9.30
C TRP A 206 -17.37 -10.13 -9.94
N TRP A 207 -17.79 -11.15 -10.69
CA TRP A 207 -16.92 -12.09 -11.41
C TRP A 207 -17.12 -12.02 -12.94
N GLY A 208 -16.18 -12.59 -13.68
CA GLY A 208 -16.28 -12.77 -15.13
C GLY A 208 -15.77 -11.59 -15.95
N LYS A 209 -16.22 -11.49 -17.20
CA LYS A 209 -15.67 -10.53 -18.17
C LYS A 209 -15.89 -9.09 -17.71
N GLY A 210 -14.82 -8.30 -17.71
CA GLY A 210 -14.83 -6.89 -17.29
C GLY A 210 -14.60 -6.69 -15.79
N SER A 211 -14.71 -7.74 -14.98
CA SER A 211 -14.40 -7.65 -13.56
C SER A 211 -12.89 -7.52 -13.32
N PRO A 212 -12.46 -6.69 -12.35
CA PRO A 212 -11.09 -6.68 -11.86
C PRO A 212 -10.76 -7.88 -10.95
N ASN A 213 -11.74 -8.72 -10.60
CA ASN A 213 -11.55 -9.90 -9.77
C ASN A 213 -11.37 -11.14 -10.65
N ILE A 214 -10.17 -11.70 -10.62
CA ILE A 214 -9.84 -12.96 -11.28
C ILE A 214 -9.84 -14.05 -10.20
N GLU A 215 -10.60 -15.11 -10.42
CA GLU A 215 -10.81 -16.16 -9.43
C GLU A 215 -9.56 -17.02 -9.18
N MET A 216 -9.55 -17.63 -7.99
CA MET A 216 -8.57 -18.59 -7.50
C MET A 216 -9.24 -19.52 -6.47
N ASP A 217 -8.78 -20.75 -6.36
CA ASP A 217 -9.18 -21.68 -5.28
C ASP A 217 -8.34 -21.48 -4.00
N GLU A 218 -8.90 -21.86 -2.84
CA GLU A 218 -8.21 -21.69 -1.55
C GLU A 218 -6.89 -22.48 -1.46
N LYS A 219 -6.83 -23.68 -2.05
CA LYS A 219 -5.62 -24.51 -2.04
C LYS A 219 -4.46 -23.80 -2.71
N THR A 220 -4.71 -23.17 -3.85
CA THR A 220 -3.75 -22.39 -4.62
C THR A 220 -3.29 -21.16 -3.83
N PHE A 221 -4.22 -20.48 -3.16
CA PHE A 221 -3.87 -19.39 -2.25
C PHE A 221 -2.92 -19.86 -1.14
N LEU A 222 -3.23 -20.98 -0.49
CA LEU A 222 -2.41 -21.54 0.58
C LEU A 222 -1.01 -21.92 0.09
N VAL A 223 -0.87 -22.46 -1.13
CA VAL A 223 0.45 -22.74 -1.72
C VAL A 223 1.26 -21.45 -1.90
N ASN A 224 0.67 -20.38 -2.44
CA ASN A 224 1.37 -19.12 -2.61
C ASN A 224 1.68 -18.44 -1.27
N ARG A 225 0.75 -18.53 -0.31
CA ARG A 225 0.94 -18.05 1.07
C ARG A 225 2.11 -18.76 1.75
N GLU A 226 2.16 -20.09 1.68
CA GLU A 226 3.24 -20.90 2.25
C GLU A 226 4.57 -20.52 1.61
N ARG A 227 4.65 -20.41 0.28
CA ARG A 227 5.86 -19.93 -0.41
C ARG A 227 6.31 -18.54 0.02
N ALA A 228 5.37 -17.61 0.19
CA ALA A 228 5.67 -16.27 0.67
C ALA A 228 6.24 -16.29 2.09
N VAL A 229 5.61 -17.07 2.97
CA VAL A 229 6.02 -17.22 4.37
C VAL A 229 7.37 -17.93 4.48
N ASP A 230 7.60 -19.00 3.71
CA ASP A 230 8.89 -19.70 3.64
C ASP A 230 10.00 -18.78 3.16
N TYR A 231 9.74 -17.98 2.12
CA TYR A 231 10.69 -16.98 1.66
C TYR A 231 11.00 -15.97 2.77
N LEU A 232 9.98 -15.43 3.44
CA LEU A 232 10.16 -14.48 4.53
C LEU A 232 10.96 -15.09 5.70
N ASN A 233 10.69 -16.35 6.06
CA ASN A 233 11.45 -17.13 7.05
C ASN A 233 12.88 -17.47 6.61
N SER A 234 13.17 -17.43 5.30
CA SER A 234 14.52 -17.67 4.79
C SER A 234 15.42 -16.44 4.88
N LEU A 235 14.86 -15.26 5.17
CA LEU A 235 15.61 -14.01 5.30
C LEU A 235 16.27 -13.92 6.67
N ASP A 236 17.30 -13.08 6.79
CA ASP A 236 17.92 -12.83 8.10
C ASP A 236 16.99 -11.98 8.98
N LYS A 237 16.12 -11.19 8.36
CA LYS A 237 15.15 -10.32 9.02
C LYS A 237 13.93 -10.03 8.15
N VAL A 238 12.83 -9.70 8.81
CA VAL A 238 11.58 -9.21 8.21
C VAL A 238 11.09 -7.99 8.97
N PHE A 239 10.30 -7.16 8.30
CA PHE A 239 9.72 -5.94 8.87
C PHE A 239 8.23 -6.15 9.08
N VAL A 240 7.72 -5.73 10.25
CA VAL A 240 6.31 -5.84 10.59
C VAL A 240 5.77 -4.49 11.04
N ASN A 241 4.71 -4.01 10.38
CA ASN A 241 4.05 -2.75 10.73
C ASN A 241 2.58 -3.02 11.06
N ASP A 242 2.18 -2.62 12.26
CA ASP A 242 0.80 -2.58 12.70
C ASP A 242 0.29 -1.15 12.53
N GLN A 243 -0.77 -0.99 11.74
CA GLN A 243 -1.29 0.31 11.33
C GLN A 243 -2.83 0.31 11.26
N TYR A 244 -3.43 1.48 11.14
CA TYR A 244 -4.86 1.64 10.87
C TYR A 244 -5.13 2.11 9.45
N LEU A 245 -6.30 1.74 8.93
CA LEU A 245 -6.97 2.41 7.83
C LEU A 245 -8.23 3.10 8.35
N ASN A 246 -8.66 4.13 7.63
CA ASN A 246 -9.84 4.95 7.90
C ASN A 246 -9.72 5.83 9.15
N TRP A 247 -9.76 7.15 8.97
CA TRP A 247 -9.65 8.12 10.06
C TRP A 247 -10.90 8.18 10.95
N ASP A 248 -12.04 7.65 10.49
CA ASP A 248 -13.24 7.49 11.31
C ASP A 248 -13.00 6.40 12.39
N PRO A 249 -12.91 6.76 13.68
CA PRO A 249 -12.57 5.82 14.75
C PRO A 249 -13.53 4.63 14.86
N GLU A 250 -14.82 4.80 14.53
CA GLU A 250 -15.82 3.73 14.61
C GLU A 250 -15.66 2.70 13.48
N ASN A 251 -15.02 3.11 12.38
CA ASN A 251 -14.87 2.31 11.17
C ASN A 251 -13.41 2.06 10.80
N ARG A 252 -12.49 2.21 11.76
CA ARG A 252 -11.08 1.83 11.62
C ARG A 252 -10.94 0.34 11.29
N ILE A 253 -9.95 0.04 10.46
CA ILE A 253 -9.52 -1.32 10.16
C ILE A 253 -8.07 -1.47 10.60
N LYS A 254 -7.78 -2.47 11.44
CA LYS A 254 -6.42 -2.83 11.84
C LYS A 254 -5.74 -3.63 10.76
N VAL A 255 -4.59 -3.17 10.29
CA VAL A 255 -3.81 -3.88 9.27
C VAL A 255 -2.42 -4.21 9.78
N ARG A 256 -1.97 -5.44 9.51
CA ARG A 256 -0.59 -5.88 9.73
C ARG A 256 0.09 -6.09 8.40
N ILE A 257 1.22 -5.44 8.20
CA ILE A 257 2.04 -5.59 7.00
C ILE A 257 3.31 -6.32 7.38
N VAL A 258 3.58 -7.46 6.76
CA VAL A 258 4.83 -8.20 6.87
C VAL A 258 5.57 -8.06 5.55
N SER A 259 6.77 -7.47 5.55
CA SER A 259 7.52 -7.21 4.32
C SER A 259 8.97 -7.67 4.40
N ALA A 260 9.50 -8.08 3.24
CA ALA A 260 10.90 -8.47 3.07
C ALA A 260 11.89 -7.28 3.08
N ARG A 261 11.39 -6.06 2.86
CA ARG A 261 12.20 -4.84 2.71
C ARG A 261 11.74 -3.73 3.64
N ALA A 262 12.71 -2.97 4.16
CA ALA A 262 12.54 -1.73 4.91
C ALA A 262 11.87 -0.66 4.04
N TYR A 263 12.16 -0.64 2.73
CA TYR A 263 11.44 0.19 1.76
C TYR A 263 9.91 0.03 1.90
N HIS A 264 9.42 -1.21 1.80
CA HIS A 264 7.98 -1.49 1.84
C HIS A 264 7.37 -1.13 3.20
N SER A 265 8.12 -1.33 4.28
CA SER A 265 7.71 -0.94 5.63
C SER A 265 7.60 0.59 5.77
N LEU A 266 8.57 1.36 5.27
CA LEU A 266 8.52 2.83 5.27
C LEU A 266 7.39 3.36 4.38
N PHE A 267 7.17 2.73 3.23
CA PHE A 267 6.04 3.06 2.37
C PHE A 267 4.71 2.90 3.12
N MET A 268 4.49 1.77 3.80
CA MET A 268 3.24 1.55 4.53
C MET A 268 3.13 2.38 5.82
N HIS A 269 4.27 2.74 6.45
CA HIS A 269 4.31 3.74 7.52
C HIS A 269 3.83 5.11 7.04
N ASN A 270 4.12 5.46 5.78
CA ASN A 270 3.66 6.71 5.18
C ASN A 270 2.18 6.61 4.75
N MET A 271 1.76 5.51 4.13
CA MET A 271 0.43 5.38 3.52
C MET A 271 -0.69 5.03 4.51
N CYS A 272 -0.39 4.37 5.63
CA CYS A 272 -1.37 4.05 6.65
C CYS A 272 -1.37 5.05 7.81
N ILE A 273 -2.42 4.99 8.62
CA ILE A 273 -2.55 5.80 9.83
C ILE A 273 -1.73 5.14 10.93
N ARG A 274 -0.76 5.88 11.46
CA ARG A 274 0.17 5.41 12.49
C ARG A 274 -0.52 5.34 13.84
N PRO A 275 -0.55 4.17 14.50
CA PRO A 275 -1.04 4.06 15.87
C PRO A 275 -0.10 4.81 16.82
N THR A 276 -0.68 5.37 17.88
CA THR A 276 0.07 5.86 19.03
C THR A 276 0.76 4.70 19.77
N PRO A 277 1.77 4.97 20.61
CA PRO A 277 2.41 3.91 21.41
C PRO A 277 1.41 3.09 22.26
N GLU A 278 0.40 3.74 22.83
CA GLU A 278 -0.66 3.08 23.60
C GLU A 278 -1.58 2.21 22.71
N GLU A 279 -1.94 2.69 21.52
CA GLU A 279 -2.69 1.89 20.55
C GLU A 279 -1.88 0.68 20.04
N LEU A 280 -0.54 0.79 19.91
CA LEU A 280 0.32 -0.34 19.58
C LEU A 280 0.35 -1.39 20.70
N GLU A 281 0.48 -0.95 21.95
CA GLU A 281 0.43 -1.82 23.13
C GLU A 281 -0.92 -2.52 23.28
N ASN A 282 -1.99 -1.96 22.70
CA ASN A 282 -3.35 -2.50 22.75
C ASN A 282 -3.90 -2.90 21.37
N PHE A 283 -3.02 -3.08 20.37
CA PHE A 283 -3.45 -3.28 18.98
C PHE A 283 -4.29 -4.56 18.80
N GLY A 284 -3.96 -5.60 19.57
CA GLY A 284 -4.62 -6.91 19.52
C GLY A 284 -4.44 -7.60 18.16
N THR A 285 -5.45 -8.35 17.73
CA THR A 285 -5.44 -9.06 16.44
C THR A 285 -5.73 -8.10 15.29
N PRO A 286 -4.94 -8.13 14.19
CA PRO A 286 -5.24 -7.34 13.00
C PRO A 286 -6.53 -7.83 12.32
N ASP A 287 -7.28 -6.91 11.72
CA ASP A 287 -8.44 -7.24 10.89
C ASP A 287 -8.03 -7.74 9.51
N PHE A 288 -6.83 -7.40 9.04
CA PHE A 288 -6.31 -7.88 7.75
C PHE A 288 -4.78 -7.93 7.76
N THR A 289 -4.18 -8.94 7.12
CA THR A 289 -2.72 -9.11 7.07
C THR A 289 -2.19 -9.19 5.63
N ILE A 290 -1.12 -8.46 5.33
CA ILE A 290 -0.38 -8.56 4.07
C ILE A 290 0.95 -9.29 4.29
N TYR A 291 1.22 -10.28 3.46
CA TYR A 291 2.53 -10.92 3.31
C TYR A 291 3.18 -10.45 2.00
N ASN A 292 4.05 -9.43 2.10
CA ASN A 292 4.79 -8.92 0.97
C ASN A 292 6.14 -9.64 0.83
N ALA A 293 6.11 -10.72 0.05
CA ALA A 293 7.26 -11.49 -0.42
C ALA A 293 7.61 -11.13 -1.87
N GLY A 294 7.34 -9.89 -2.29
CA GLY A 294 7.37 -9.45 -3.69
C GLY A 294 8.70 -9.64 -4.43
N LYS A 295 9.82 -9.78 -3.71
CA LYS A 295 11.13 -10.10 -4.28
C LYS A 295 11.25 -11.56 -4.73
N PHE A 296 10.43 -12.47 -4.18
CA PHE A 296 10.38 -13.88 -4.54
C PHE A 296 9.35 -14.11 -5.66
N PRO A 297 9.72 -14.77 -6.77
CA PRO A 297 8.81 -14.97 -7.89
C PRO A 297 7.71 -15.98 -7.55
N CYS A 298 6.51 -15.73 -8.08
CA CYS A 298 5.45 -16.73 -8.10
C CYS A 298 5.81 -17.89 -9.06
N ASN A 299 5.35 -19.08 -8.73
CA ASN A 299 5.48 -20.25 -9.60
C ASN A 299 4.37 -20.26 -10.66
N ARG A 300 4.74 -20.04 -11.92
CA ARG A 300 3.84 -20.06 -13.08
C ARG A 300 3.14 -21.40 -13.32
N PHE A 301 3.62 -22.49 -12.72
CA PHE A 301 3.00 -23.82 -12.83
C PHE A 301 2.00 -24.10 -11.71
N THR A 302 1.89 -23.22 -10.72
CA THR A 302 0.79 -23.25 -9.75
C THR A 302 -0.51 -22.90 -10.47
N HIS A 303 -1.61 -23.57 -10.11
CA HIS A 303 -2.93 -23.33 -10.71
C HIS A 303 -3.33 -21.84 -10.65
N TYR A 304 -4.13 -21.36 -11.59
CA TYR A 304 -4.49 -19.94 -11.78
C TYR A 304 -3.34 -18.95 -12.09
N MET A 305 -2.07 -19.32 -11.94
CA MET A 305 -0.94 -18.42 -12.18
C MET A 305 -0.62 -18.30 -13.67
N THR A 306 -0.44 -17.05 -14.12
CA THR A 306 -0.16 -16.74 -15.53
C THR A 306 1.21 -16.10 -15.75
N SER A 307 1.89 -15.72 -14.67
CA SER A 307 3.21 -15.10 -14.73
C SER A 307 4.01 -15.39 -13.47
N SER A 308 5.22 -14.83 -13.37
CA SER A 308 6.03 -14.86 -12.15
C SER A 308 5.56 -13.87 -11.09
N THR A 309 4.50 -13.11 -11.34
CA THR A 309 3.89 -12.16 -10.40
C THR A 309 2.54 -12.71 -9.94
N SER A 310 2.21 -12.54 -8.66
CA SER A 310 0.87 -12.79 -8.12
C SER A 310 0.53 -11.80 -7.02
N VAL A 311 -0.72 -11.36 -6.99
CA VAL A 311 -1.29 -10.50 -5.95
C VAL A 311 -2.59 -11.13 -5.50
N ASP A 312 -2.51 -11.98 -4.48
CA ASP A 312 -3.60 -12.86 -4.07
C ASP A 312 -4.32 -12.28 -2.86
N ILE A 313 -5.66 -12.30 -2.87
CA ILE A 313 -6.51 -11.85 -1.77
C ILE A 313 -7.45 -12.98 -1.35
N ASN A 314 -7.46 -13.29 -0.06
CA ASN A 314 -8.44 -14.19 0.54
C ASN A 314 -9.21 -13.43 1.64
N LEU A 315 -10.47 -13.09 1.34
CA LEU A 315 -11.33 -12.31 2.24
C LEU A 315 -11.80 -13.13 3.45
N GLY A 316 -12.06 -14.44 3.27
CA GLY A 316 -12.41 -15.33 4.37
C GLY A 316 -11.29 -15.46 5.40
N ARG A 317 -10.04 -15.55 4.94
CA ARG A 317 -8.84 -15.58 5.80
C ARG A 317 -8.38 -14.20 6.24
N ARG A 318 -8.86 -13.13 5.60
CA ARG A 318 -8.43 -11.74 5.81
C ARG A 318 -6.93 -11.56 5.56
N GLU A 319 -6.45 -12.18 4.49
CA GLU A 319 -5.04 -12.21 4.12
C GLU A 319 -4.82 -11.76 2.67
N MET A 320 -3.68 -11.14 2.42
CA MET A 320 -3.18 -10.83 1.08
C MET A 320 -1.73 -11.29 0.94
N VAL A 321 -1.38 -11.86 -0.21
CA VAL A 321 -0.04 -12.37 -0.52
C VAL A 321 0.46 -11.72 -1.80
N ILE A 322 1.69 -11.19 -1.75
CA ILE A 322 2.34 -10.56 -2.91
C ILE A 322 3.62 -11.32 -3.23
N LEU A 323 3.73 -11.78 -4.48
CA LEU A 323 4.88 -12.48 -5.03
C LEU A 323 5.29 -11.86 -6.38
N GLY A 324 6.58 -11.75 -6.63
CA GLY A 324 7.17 -11.39 -7.93
C GLY A 324 6.85 -9.99 -8.45
N THR A 325 6.50 -9.06 -7.56
CA THR A 325 6.43 -7.63 -7.82
C THR A 325 6.88 -6.89 -6.57
N GLN A 326 7.78 -5.90 -6.72
CA GLN A 326 8.19 -5.05 -5.60
C GLN A 326 7.54 -3.66 -5.67
N TYR A 327 6.57 -3.45 -6.57
CA TYR A 327 5.80 -2.21 -6.66
C TYR A 327 4.95 -2.03 -5.40
N ALA A 328 5.24 -0.98 -4.63
CA ALA A 328 4.59 -0.81 -3.32
C ALA A 328 3.10 -0.45 -3.44
N GLY A 329 2.69 0.12 -4.58
CA GLY A 329 1.29 0.43 -4.86
C GLY A 329 0.36 -0.78 -4.85
N GLU A 330 0.88 -2.02 -4.97
CA GLU A 330 0.08 -3.23 -4.79
C GLU A 330 -0.45 -3.35 -3.36
N MET A 331 0.35 -3.03 -2.34
CA MET A 331 -0.11 -3.06 -0.93
C MET A 331 -1.20 -2.02 -0.68
N LYS A 332 -0.97 -0.78 -1.13
CA LYS A 332 -1.96 0.33 -1.04
C LYS A 332 -3.28 -0.08 -1.70
N LYS A 333 -3.26 -0.39 -3.00
CA LYS A 333 -4.48 -0.68 -3.76
C LYS A 333 -5.11 -2.04 -3.40
N GLY A 334 -4.34 -2.97 -2.86
CA GLY A 334 -4.85 -4.20 -2.25
C GLY A 334 -5.74 -3.91 -1.04
N LEU A 335 -5.25 -3.10 -0.09
CA LEU A 335 -6.05 -2.65 1.07
C LEU A 335 -7.25 -1.82 0.65
N PHE A 336 -7.10 -0.94 -0.36
CA PHE A 336 -8.23 -0.20 -0.90
C PHE A 336 -9.32 -1.11 -1.48
N GLY A 337 -8.91 -2.17 -2.18
CA GLY A 337 -9.83 -3.22 -2.66
C GLY A 337 -10.57 -3.91 -1.52
N VAL A 338 -9.91 -4.13 -0.38
CA VAL A 338 -10.55 -4.65 0.84
C VAL A 338 -11.54 -3.65 1.42
N MET A 339 -11.20 -2.35 1.46
CA MET A 339 -12.11 -1.29 1.91
C MET A 339 -13.37 -1.19 1.03
N HIS A 340 -13.21 -1.31 -0.30
CA HIS A 340 -14.33 -1.37 -1.24
C HIS A 340 -15.27 -2.56 -1.03
N TYR A 341 -14.80 -3.64 -0.38
CA TYR A 341 -15.63 -4.77 -0.01
C TYR A 341 -16.25 -4.59 1.38
N LEU A 342 -15.47 -4.19 2.38
CA LEU A 342 -15.91 -4.12 3.77
C LEU A 342 -16.85 -2.94 4.06
N MET A 343 -16.55 -1.75 3.51
CA MET A 343 -17.29 -0.53 3.84
C MET A 343 -18.75 -0.57 3.35
N PRO A 344 -19.06 -1.03 2.12
CA PRO A 344 -20.45 -1.13 1.69
C PRO A 344 -21.28 -2.11 2.52
N LYS A 345 -20.67 -3.16 3.09
CA LYS A 345 -21.36 -4.07 4.03
C LYS A 345 -21.78 -3.37 5.32
N ARG A 346 -21.09 -2.27 5.68
CA ARG A 346 -21.41 -1.36 6.78
C ARG A 346 -22.27 -0.17 6.34
N LYS A 347 -22.78 -0.16 5.11
CA LYS A 347 -23.51 0.96 4.48
C LYS A 347 -22.67 2.25 4.36
N ILE A 348 -21.36 2.11 4.20
CA ILE A 348 -20.42 3.22 4.00
C ILE A 348 -19.91 3.17 2.57
N LEU A 349 -19.94 4.31 1.86
CA LEU A 349 -19.40 4.39 0.51
C LEU A 349 -17.88 4.49 0.57
N SER A 350 -17.17 3.52 0.00
CA SER A 350 -15.73 3.63 -0.28
C SER A 350 -15.54 4.25 -1.66
N LEU A 351 -14.70 5.28 -1.75
CA LEU A 351 -14.61 6.20 -2.89
C LEU A 351 -13.14 6.36 -3.31
N HIS A 352 -12.91 6.35 -4.63
CA HIS A 352 -11.61 6.68 -5.22
C HIS A 352 -11.64 8.15 -5.66
N SER A 353 -11.19 9.04 -4.79
CA SER A 353 -11.36 10.49 -4.93
C SER A 353 -10.25 11.26 -4.23
N GLY A 354 -9.94 12.46 -4.72
CA GLY A 354 -9.34 13.48 -3.87
C GLY A 354 -10.42 14.15 -3.00
N CYS A 355 -10.06 14.68 -1.84
CA CYS A 355 -11.00 15.36 -0.95
C CYS A 355 -10.34 16.52 -0.22
N ASN A 356 -11.00 17.68 -0.21
CA ASN A 356 -10.57 18.83 0.57
C ASN A 356 -11.76 19.58 1.19
N MET A 357 -11.44 20.47 2.12
CA MET A 357 -12.41 21.23 2.91
C MET A 357 -12.05 22.71 2.91
N GLY A 358 -13.00 23.58 2.60
CA GLY A 358 -12.81 25.02 2.70
C GLY A 358 -12.72 25.46 4.16
N LYS A 359 -12.29 26.71 4.37
CA LYS A 359 -12.16 27.28 5.72
C LYS A 359 -13.50 27.34 6.47
N ASP A 360 -14.61 27.45 5.73
CA ASP A 360 -15.98 27.46 6.25
C ASP A 360 -16.59 26.05 6.38
N GLY A 361 -15.79 24.99 6.16
CA GLY A 361 -16.21 23.61 6.33
C GLY A 361 -16.92 22.99 5.13
N ASP A 362 -17.00 23.66 3.99
CA ASP A 362 -17.54 23.08 2.76
C ASP A 362 -16.60 22.01 2.21
N VAL A 363 -17.06 20.77 2.07
CA VAL A 363 -16.25 19.65 1.57
C VAL A 363 -16.47 19.46 0.06
N ALA A 364 -15.40 19.16 -0.67
CA ALA A 364 -15.42 18.84 -2.09
C ALA A 364 -14.71 17.49 -2.36
N LEU A 365 -15.35 16.63 -3.15
CA LEU A 365 -14.80 15.36 -3.64
C LEU A 365 -14.42 15.48 -5.12
N PHE A 366 -13.26 14.94 -5.49
CA PHE A 366 -12.70 14.98 -6.84
C PHE A 366 -12.49 13.55 -7.37
N PHE A 367 -13.38 13.08 -8.22
CA PHE A 367 -13.29 11.77 -8.86
C PHE A 367 -12.54 11.88 -10.20
N GLY A 368 -11.78 10.86 -10.55
CA GLY A 368 -11.07 10.79 -11.82
C GLY A 368 -10.04 9.68 -11.80
N LEU A 369 -9.54 9.26 -12.96
CA LEU A 369 -8.47 8.25 -13.00
C LEU A 369 -7.10 8.90 -12.79
N SER A 370 -6.07 8.08 -12.66
CA SER A 370 -4.67 8.52 -12.56
C SER A 370 -4.31 9.47 -13.71
N GLY A 371 -3.78 10.65 -13.38
CA GLY A 371 -3.37 11.66 -14.37
C GLY A 371 -4.45 12.68 -14.77
N THR A 372 -5.67 12.59 -14.25
CA THR A 372 -6.74 13.57 -14.54
C THR A 372 -6.72 14.82 -13.63
N GLY A 373 -5.68 14.97 -12.80
CA GLY A 373 -5.51 16.14 -11.93
C GLY A 373 -6.12 16.03 -10.51
N LYS A 374 -6.58 14.85 -10.07
CA LYS A 374 -7.14 14.65 -8.71
C LYS A 374 -6.25 15.20 -7.60
N THR A 375 -4.99 14.74 -7.53
CA THR A 375 -4.03 15.13 -6.49
C THR A 375 -3.72 16.62 -6.56
N THR A 376 -3.47 17.15 -7.77
CA THR A 376 -3.18 18.56 -7.99
C THR A 376 -4.35 19.46 -7.55
N LEU A 377 -5.60 19.11 -7.88
CA LEU A 377 -6.79 19.91 -7.55
C LEU A 377 -7.26 19.76 -6.10
N SER A 378 -7.04 18.60 -5.49
CA SER A 378 -7.34 18.41 -4.07
C SER A 378 -6.35 19.15 -3.16
N THR A 379 -5.10 19.34 -3.63
CA THR A 379 -4.03 20.05 -2.90
C THR A 379 -4.03 21.55 -3.19
N ASP A 380 -5.18 22.20 -2.97
CA ASP A 380 -5.31 23.66 -3.06
C ASP A 380 -4.80 24.32 -1.78
N HIS A 381 -3.86 25.27 -1.90
CA HIS A 381 -3.30 26.03 -0.78
C HIS A 381 -4.33 26.81 0.06
N ASN A 382 -5.52 27.08 -0.47
CA ASN A 382 -6.60 27.78 0.24
C ASN A 382 -7.55 26.85 0.99
N ARG A 383 -7.41 25.54 0.82
CA ARG A 383 -8.31 24.52 1.38
C ARG A 383 -7.51 23.51 2.19
N TYR A 384 -8.16 22.90 3.16
CA TYR A 384 -7.55 21.84 3.95
C TYR A 384 -7.65 20.50 3.22
N LEU A 385 -6.52 19.85 2.95
CA LEU A 385 -6.50 18.53 2.33
C LEU A 385 -6.99 17.48 3.32
N ILE A 386 -8.05 16.74 2.98
CA ILE A 386 -8.50 15.57 3.75
C ILE A 386 -7.73 14.32 3.27
N GLY A 387 -7.60 14.15 1.96
CA GLY A 387 -6.76 13.10 1.35
C GLY A 387 -6.75 13.22 -0.17
N ASP A 388 -5.78 12.60 -0.83
CA ASP A 388 -5.56 12.76 -2.27
C ASP A 388 -6.22 11.69 -3.14
N ASP A 389 -6.59 10.53 -2.57
CA ASP A 389 -6.91 9.36 -3.39
C ASP A 389 -8.04 8.44 -2.87
N GLU A 390 -8.14 8.16 -1.56
CA GLU A 390 -9.05 7.12 -1.04
C GLU A 390 -9.87 7.59 0.18
N HIS A 391 -11.20 7.62 0.06
CA HIS A 391 -12.10 8.12 1.11
C HIS A 391 -13.26 7.18 1.41
N CYS A 392 -13.80 7.30 2.62
CA CYS A 392 -15.11 6.79 2.98
C CYS A 392 -16.10 7.95 3.12
N TRP A 393 -17.36 7.72 2.78
CA TRP A 393 -18.48 8.61 3.07
C TRP A 393 -19.56 7.82 3.81
N SER A 394 -19.74 8.17 5.09
CA SER A 394 -20.71 7.60 6.02
C SER A 394 -21.78 8.64 6.40
N GLU A 395 -22.71 8.26 7.28
CA GLU A 395 -23.69 9.17 7.90
C GLU A 395 -23.04 10.28 8.73
N ALA A 396 -21.77 10.14 9.15
CA ALA A 396 -21.04 11.15 9.92
C ALA A 396 -20.30 12.17 9.04
N GLY A 397 -20.15 11.91 7.74
CA GLY A 397 -19.36 12.75 6.83
C GLY A 397 -18.35 11.94 6.02
N VAL A 398 -17.24 12.59 5.66
CA VAL A 398 -16.15 11.97 4.91
C VAL A 398 -14.94 11.70 5.80
N SER A 399 -14.25 10.60 5.54
CA SER A 399 -12.98 10.26 6.20
C SER A 399 -11.98 9.77 5.17
N ASN A 400 -10.71 10.15 5.34
CA ASN A 400 -9.63 9.56 4.55
C ASN A 400 -9.40 8.10 5.00
N ILE A 401 -9.10 7.22 4.05
CA ILE A 401 -8.70 5.83 4.33
C ILE A 401 -7.22 5.79 4.73
N GLU A 402 -6.41 6.69 4.17
CA GLU A 402 -4.94 6.68 4.21
C GLU A 402 -4.37 7.66 5.25
N GLY A 403 -3.11 7.45 5.64
CA GLY A 403 -2.33 8.35 6.51
C GLY A 403 -1.27 9.17 5.76
N GLY A 404 -1.28 9.14 4.43
CA GLY A 404 -0.32 9.83 3.57
C GLY A 404 -0.78 9.94 2.13
N CYS A 405 0.10 10.43 1.28
CA CYS A 405 -0.14 10.60 -0.15
C CYS A 405 0.86 9.79 -0.97
N TYR A 406 0.40 9.35 -2.14
CA TYR A 406 1.24 8.67 -3.12
C TYR A 406 1.20 9.42 -4.44
N ALA A 407 1.97 10.50 -4.55
CA ALA A 407 1.97 11.42 -5.69
C ALA A 407 2.76 10.89 -6.88
N LYS A 408 2.43 11.32 -8.10
CA LYS A 408 3.29 11.11 -9.28
C LYS A 408 4.35 12.20 -9.29
N CYS A 409 5.58 11.82 -9.63
CA CYS A 409 6.71 12.74 -9.62
C CYS A 409 7.15 13.15 -11.03
N ILE A 410 6.55 12.57 -12.07
CA ILE A 410 6.98 12.85 -13.43
C ILE A 410 6.62 14.27 -13.84
N ASP A 411 7.61 14.99 -14.36
CA ASP A 411 7.52 16.41 -14.71
C ASP A 411 7.15 17.31 -13.51
N LEU A 412 7.37 16.84 -12.28
CA LEU A 412 7.17 17.59 -11.05
C LEU A 412 8.09 18.82 -11.02
N SER A 413 7.51 19.99 -10.78
CA SER A 413 8.25 21.22 -10.57
C SER A 413 7.71 22.00 -9.39
N ARG A 414 8.61 22.69 -8.69
CA ARG A 414 8.27 23.51 -7.52
C ARG A 414 7.24 24.60 -7.85
N ASP A 415 7.31 25.18 -9.04
CA ASP A 415 6.42 26.27 -9.45
C ASP A 415 4.98 25.80 -9.68
N LYS A 416 4.79 24.56 -10.16
CA LYS A 416 3.47 24.00 -10.45
C LYS A 416 2.84 23.36 -9.22
N GLU A 417 3.63 22.62 -8.43
CA GLU A 417 3.15 21.81 -7.32
C GLU A 417 4.05 22.00 -6.07
N PRO A 418 4.07 23.21 -5.47
CA PRO A 418 5.00 23.54 -4.39
C PRO A 418 4.80 22.68 -3.14
N ASP A 419 3.56 22.33 -2.79
CA ASP A 419 3.28 21.53 -1.60
C ASP A 419 3.79 20.09 -1.73
N ILE A 420 3.58 19.47 -2.90
CA ILE A 420 4.13 18.14 -3.22
C ILE A 420 5.66 18.20 -3.26
N TRP A 421 6.23 19.21 -3.91
CA TRP A 421 7.68 19.43 -3.96
C TRP A 421 8.30 19.53 -2.56
N ASN A 422 7.73 20.36 -1.68
CA ASN A 422 8.23 20.57 -0.32
C ASN A 422 7.97 19.37 0.61
N ALA A 423 7.01 18.50 0.27
CA ALA A 423 6.78 17.24 0.97
C ALA A 423 7.88 16.20 0.68
N ILE A 424 8.69 16.36 -0.37
CA ILE A 424 9.80 15.44 -0.65
C ILE A 424 11.01 15.81 0.20
N LYS A 425 11.14 15.15 1.36
CA LYS A 425 12.21 15.34 2.34
C LYS A 425 12.51 14.03 3.08
N PHE A 426 13.33 14.07 4.14
CA PHE A 426 13.52 12.90 5.02
C PHE A 426 12.18 12.28 5.45
N GLY A 427 12.07 10.96 5.40
CA GLY A 427 10.84 10.19 5.60
C GLY A 427 10.08 9.86 4.31
N THR A 428 10.27 10.62 3.24
CA THR A 428 9.64 10.36 1.94
C THR A 428 10.32 9.21 1.21
N VAL A 429 9.53 8.35 0.57
CA VAL A 429 10.04 7.37 -0.38
C VAL A 429 9.84 7.85 -1.81
N LEU A 430 10.91 7.89 -2.60
CA LEU A 430 10.87 8.10 -4.03
C LEU A 430 11.04 6.76 -4.76
N GLU A 431 9.99 6.31 -5.44
CA GLU A 431 9.98 5.06 -6.19
C GLU A 431 10.27 5.33 -7.67
N ASN A 432 11.28 4.63 -8.21
CA ASN A 432 11.66 4.61 -9.63
C ASN A 432 12.17 5.94 -10.22
N VAL A 433 12.51 6.92 -9.39
CA VAL A 433 13.12 8.18 -9.85
C VAL A 433 14.58 7.99 -10.27
N VAL A 434 15.04 8.84 -11.18
CA VAL A 434 16.44 8.93 -11.57
C VAL A 434 17.06 10.17 -10.93
N PHE A 435 18.31 10.06 -10.46
CA PHE A 435 19.02 11.16 -9.82
C PHE A 435 20.50 11.19 -10.22
N ASP A 436 21.15 12.33 -10.05
CA ASP A 436 22.59 12.48 -10.28
C ASP A 436 23.41 11.74 -9.20
N GLU A 437 24.35 10.90 -9.61
CA GLU A 437 25.09 10.03 -8.69
C GLU A 437 25.88 10.80 -7.60
N HIS A 438 26.41 11.98 -7.94
CA HIS A 438 27.24 12.77 -7.05
C HIS A 438 26.43 13.79 -6.24
N THR A 439 25.65 14.64 -6.90
CA THR A 439 24.86 15.70 -6.24
C THR A 439 23.62 15.14 -5.54
N ARG A 440 23.17 13.95 -5.93
CA ARG A 440 21.94 13.31 -5.45
C ARG A 440 20.66 14.07 -5.78
N GLU A 441 20.75 15.04 -6.68
CA GLU A 441 19.58 15.78 -7.18
C GLU A 441 18.74 14.90 -8.10
N VAL A 442 17.44 14.89 -7.85
CA VAL A 442 16.48 14.08 -8.63
C VAL A 442 16.14 14.80 -9.93
N ASP A 443 16.19 14.07 -11.04
CA ASP A 443 15.69 14.53 -12.32
C ASP A 443 14.25 14.02 -12.53
N TYR A 444 13.29 14.87 -12.19
CA TYR A 444 11.86 14.57 -12.31
C TYR A 444 11.37 14.50 -13.76
N THR A 445 12.17 14.92 -14.74
CA THR A 445 11.81 14.85 -16.17
C THR A 445 12.25 13.52 -16.80
N ASP A 446 13.12 12.76 -16.14
CA ASP A 446 13.66 11.52 -16.67
C ASP A 446 12.67 10.35 -16.57
N LYS A 447 12.39 9.75 -17.73
CA LYS A 447 11.43 8.66 -17.93
C LYS A 447 12.11 7.32 -18.27
N SER A 448 13.45 7.25 -18.20
CA SER A 448 14.24 6.09 -18.64
C SER A 448 13.92 4.81 -17.88
N VAL A 449 13.54 4.94 -16.59
CA VAL A 449 13.03 3.82 -15.79
C VAL A 449 11.52 3.64 -16.03
N THR A 450 10.74 4.70 -15.86
CA THR A 450 9.27 4.67 -16.04
C THR A 450 8.71 6.09 -16.06
N GLU A 451 7.55 6.29 -16.70
CA GLU A 451 6.75 7.51 -16.52
C GLU A 451 5.98 7.52 -15.19
N ASN A 452 5.83 6.35 -14.54
CA ASN A 452 5.13 6.20 -13.27
C ASN A 452 6.07 6.37 -12.07
N THR A 453 6.90 7.42 -12.07
CA THR A 453 7.71 7.75 -10.89
C THR A 453 6.80 8.28 -9.78
N ARG A 454 7.08 7.91 -8.53
CA ARG A 454 6.17 8.21 -7.40
C ARG A 454 6.91 8.73 -6.16
N ALA A 455 6.20 9.49 -5.33
CA ALA A 455 6.62 9.91 -3.99
C ALA A 455 5.56 9.49 -2.98
N ALA A 456 5.96 8.71 -1.97
CA ALA A 456 5.12 8.35 -0.83
C ALA A 456 5.58 9.11 0.40
N TYR A 457 4.70 9.94 0.97
CA TYR A 457 5.00 10.75 2.15
C TYR A 457 3.79 10.83 3.09
N PRO A 458 4.01 10.99 4.40
CA PRO A 458 2.93 11.10 5.36
C PRO A 458 2.13 12.40 5.16
N ILE A 459 0.84 12.39 5.50
CA ILE A 459 -0.10 13.48 5.18
C ILE A 459 0.32 14.82 5.81
N GLU A 460 0.99 14.75 6.97
CA GLU A 460 1.53 15.88 7.73
C GLU A 460 2.60 16.67 6.96
N TYR A 461 3.14 16.10 5.87
CA TYR A 461 4.11 16.81 5.05
C TYR A 461 3.45 17.86 4.15
N ILE A 462 2.13 17.76 3.94
CA ILE A 462 1.32 18.81 3.33
C ILE A 462 0.91 19.81 4.43
N PRO A 463 1.37 21.08 4.38
CA PRO A 463 1.14 22.05 5.45
C PRO A 463 -0.34 22.30 5.77
N ASN A 464 -1.19 22.31 4.73
CA ASN A 464 -2.63 22.51 4.86
C ASN A 464 -3.41 21.19 5.00
N SER A 465 -2.80 20.11 5.46
CA SER A 465 -3.54 18.88 5.76
C SER A 465 -4.52 19.08 6.92
N LYS A 466 -5.72 18.50 6.81
CA LYS A 466 -6.70 18.45 7.88
C LYS A 466 -6.39 17.25 8.77
N ILE A 467 -6.05 17.49 10.04
CA ILE A 467 -5.83 16.43 11.02
C ILE A 467 -6.85 16.60 12.18
N PRO A 468 -7.57 15.55 12.62
CA PRO A 468 -7.76 14.27 11.93
C PRO A 468 -8.37 14.47 10.53
N CYS A 469 -8.04 13.57 9.60
CA CYS A 469 -8.46 13.62 8.19
C CYS A 469 -9.93 13.22 7.98
N VAL A 470 -10.82 13.94 8.67
CA VAL A 470 -12.28 13.81 8.60
C VAL A 470 -12.90 15.17 8.30
N GLY A 471 -14.04 15.16 7.64
CA GLY A 471 -14.82 16.35 7.31
C GLY A 471 -16.32 16.07 7.30
N PRO A 472 -17.16 17.12 7.30
CA PRO A 472 -18.62 16.97 7.18
C PRO A 472 -19.00 16.44 5.78
N HIS A 473 -20.31 16.32 5.51
CA HIS A 473 -20.77 15.87 4.20
C HIS A 473 -20.27 16.78 3.05
N PRO A 474 -19.92 16.18 1.89
CA PRO A 474 -19.53 16.93 0.72
C PRO A 474 -20.70 17.77 0.21
N LYS A 475 -20.44 19.05 -0.08
CA LYS A 475 -21.37 19.94 -0.78
C LYS A 475 -21.14 19.94 -2.29
N ASN A 476 -19.94 19.53 -2.70
CA ASN A 476 -19.53 19.51 -4.10
C ASN A 476 -18.95 18.15 -4.46
N VAL A 477 -19.42 17.57 -5.55
CA VAL A 477 -18.80 16.40 -6.17
C VAL A 477 -18.40 16.76 -7.58
N ILE A 478 -17.10 16.62 -7.87
CA ILE A 478 -16.49 16.95 -9.14
C ILE A 478 -16.03 15.66 -9.82
N LEU A 479 -16.55 15.37 -11.02
CA LEU A 479 -16.04 14.29 -11.87
C LEU A 479 -15.08 14.89 -12.90
N LEU A 480 -13.82 14.48 -12.83
CA LEU A 480 -12.74 14.91 -13.73
C LEU A 480 -12.64 13.92 -14.89
N ALA A 481 -12.77 14.45 -16.10
CA ALA A 481 -12.55 13.70 -17.32
C ALA A 481 -11.48 14.38 -18.17
N CYS A 482 -10.52 13.61 -18.66
CA CYS A 482 -9.65 14.05 -19.73
C CYS A 482 -10.30 13.68 -21.06
N ASP A 483 -10.81 14.65 -21.80
CA ASP A 483 -11.47 14.38 -23.08
C ASP A 483 -10.54 14.66 -24.26
N ALA A 484 -9.99 13.59 -24.84
CA ALA A 484 -9.13 13.67 -26.01
C ALA A 484 -9.88 14.03 -27.30
N PHE A 485 -11.22 13.87 -27.33
CA PHE A 485 -12.03 14.23 -28.50
C PHE A 485 -12.42 15.71 -28.49
N GLY A 486 -12.27 16.41 -27.36
CA GLY A 486 -12.59 17.83 -27.23
C GLY A 486 -14.08 18.14 -27.41
N VAL A 487 -14.94 17.20 -27.05
CA VAL A 487 -16.41 17.28 -27.14
C VAL A 487 -17.02 17.82 -25.84
N LEU A 488 -16.52 17.38 -24.69
CA LEU A 488 -17.00 17.82 -23.39
C LEU A 488 -16.70 19.31 -23.20
N PRO A 489 -17.67 20.09 -22.68
CA PRO A 489 -17.40 21.46 -22.28
C PRO A 489 -16.40 21.47 -21.12
N PRO A 490 -15.71 22.61 -20.88
CA PRO A 490 -14.79 22.72 -19.75
C PRO A 490 -15.48 22.47 -18.42
N ILE A 491 -16.74 22.88 -18.25
CA ILE A 491 -17.52 22.60 -17.04
C ILE A 491 -19.02 22.40 -17.37
N SER A 492 -19.67 21.43 -16.71
CA SER A 492 -21.13 21.24 -16.73
C SER A 492 -21.68 20.99 -15.33
N LYS A 493 -22.87 21.53 -15.04
CA LYS A 493 -23.66 21.15 -13.87
C LYS A 493 -24.53 19.94 -14.21
N LEU A 494 -24.42 18.87 -13.45
CA LEU A 494 -25.17 17.64 -13.69
C LEU A 494 -26.42 17.56 -12.83
N ASN A 495 -27.49 16.98 -13.38
CA ASN A 495 -28.61 16.48 -12.59
C ASN A 495 -28.30 15.05 -12.06
N LEU A 496 -29.13 14.53 -11.15
CA LEU A 496 -28.91 13.23 -10.50
C LEU A 496 -28.76 12.06 -11.49
N ALA A 497 -29.59 12.01 -12.53
CA ALA A 497 -29.51 10.92 -13.53
C ALA A 497 -28.20 10.98 -14.32
N GLN A 498 -27.76 12.18 -14.70
CA GLN A 498 -26.47 12.40 -15.36
C GLN A 498 -25.31 12.07 -14.44
N THR A 499 -25.40 12.44 -13.15
CA THR A 499 -24.41 12.09 -12.12
C THR A 499 -24.21 10.59 -12.05
N MET A 500 -25.29 9.82 -11.88
CA MET A 500 -25.22 8.37 -11.80
C MET A 500 -24.64 7.77 -13.10
N TYR A 501 -25.08 8.27 -14.25
CA TYR A 501 -24.59 7.82 -15.56
C TYR A 501 -23.08 8.06 -15.73
N HIS A 502 -22.60 9.26 -15.47
CA HIS A 502 -21.19 9.62 -15.63
C HIS A 502 -20.31 8.96 -14.56
N PHE A 503 -20.81 8.83 -13.33
CA PHE A 503 -20.10 8.11 -12.26
C PHE A 503 -19.89 6.63 -12.62
N ILE A 504 -20.93 5.94 -13.11
CA ILE A 504 -20.83 4.53 -13.53
C ILE A 504 -19.96 4.39 -14.79
N SER A 505 -20.04 5.36 -15.71
CA SER A 505 -19.27 5.33 -16.96
C SER A 505 -17.77 5.51 -16.72
N GLY A 506 -17.38 6.37 -15.77
CA GLY A 506 -15.97 6.60 -15.42
C GLY A 506 -15.11 7.09 -16.59
N TYR A 507 -15.70 7.83 -17.54
CA TYR A 507 -15.05 8.20 -18.78
C TYR A 507 -13.82 9.10 -18.57
N THR A 508 -12.69 8.70 -19.16
CA THR A 508 -11.52 9.54 -19.39
C THR A 508 -10.63 8.92 -20.47
N ALA A 509 -10.01 9.75 -21.29
CA ALA A 509 -9.02 9.32 -22.28
C ALA A 509 -7.62 9.22 -21.67
N LEU A 510 -6.80 8.31 -22.22
CA LEU A 510 -5.36 8.24 -21.98
C LEU A 510 -4.69 9.24 -22.93
N VAL A 511 -4.00 10.26 -22.40
CA VAL A 511 -3.18 11.17 -23.21
C VAL A 511 -1.84 11.39 -22.54
N SER A 512 -0.78 11.43 -23.35
CA SER A 512 0.57 11.82 -22.93
C SER A 512 0.56 13.31 -22.52
N PRO A 513 1.41 13.76 -21.57
CA PRO A 513 1.38 15.14 -21.07
C PRO A 513 1.60 16.14 -22.20
N GLY A 514 0.61 17.00 -22.50
CA GLY A 514 0.79 18.09 -23.46
C GLY A 514 -0.48 18.58 -24.16
N LEU A 515 -1.54 17.77 -24.23
CA LEU A 515 -2.81 18.16 -24.85
C LEU A 515 -4.00 17.61 -24.06
N VAL A 516 -4.25 18.16 -22.87
CA VAL A 516 -5.38 17.78 -22.03
C VAL A 516 -6.33 18.97 -21.92
N ARG A 517 -7.57 18.80 -22.40
CA ARG A 517 -8.69 19.65 -22.01
C ARG A 517 -9.45 18.93 -20.90
N PHE A 518 -9.47 19.54 -19.72
CA PHE A 518 -10.21 19.02 -18.58
C PHE A 518 -11.69 19.37 -18.75
N GLY A 519 -12.56 18.36 -18.70
CA GLY A 519 -13.99 18.53 -18.48
C GLY A 519 -14.29 18.34 -17.00
N PHE A 520 -14.85 19.36 -16.37
CA PHE A 520 -15.33 19.34 -14.99
C PHE A 520 -16.84 19.07 -14.98
N LEU A 521 -17.29 18.04 -14.27
CA LEU A 521 -18.71 17.83 -14.04
C LEU A 521 -18.99 18.10 -12.57
N VAL A 522 -19.72 19.19 -12.28
CA VAL A 522 -20.03 19.61 -10.90
C VAL A 522 -21.45 19.19 -10.54
N ILE A 523 -21.56 18.57 -9.38
CA ILE A 523 -22.82 18.20 -8.75
C ILE A 523 -22.97 19.12 -7.54
N ASP A 524 -24.06 19.87 -7.53
CA ASP A 524 -24.49 20.70 -6.41
C ASP A 524 -25.53 19.86 -5.66
N SER A 525 -25.18 19.42 -4.46
CA SER A 525 -26.00 18.54 -3.61
C SER A 525 -27.02 19.31 -2.79
#